data_AF-A0A093NQD7-F1
#
_entry.id   AF-A0A093NQD7-F1
#
_cell.length_a   1.000
_cell.length_b   1.000
_cell.length_c   1.000
_cell.angle_alpha   90.00
_cell.angle_beta   90.00
_cell.angle_gamma   90.00
#
_symmetry.space_group_name_H-M   'P 1'
#
loop_
_entity.id
_entity.type
_entity.pdbx_description
1 polymer ?
#
loop_
_entity_poly.entity_id
_entity_poly.type
_entity_poly.pdbx_seq_one_letter_code
_entity_poly.pdbx_strand_id
1 'polypeptide(L)'
;SPGKGTSHPPLCPPGIKCGGVLSAPSGNFSSPNFPGLYPYETECTWLIVVAEGSSVLLSFSHFELEYHAACAYDYLQVYNGAARDQGNLLGTFCGHSPPPPFSSAWHVMAIVFRSDRHVAKRGFAAAYQKDACGGQLTGLSGEITSPRYPESYPNEAECRWSIGGAGGPLTLVFTDFQVEGGQGCTFDYVALFDGPTTAAPRLGRYCGSARPPRTVVRVVGWFALIFSFPFVPRAGECQEVFTTIKGNLSSPRYPNFYPNNLKCQWSIRLPLRYRVKVFFLDMELEGRSSLTGSCDYDHLAAFDGGAENGSLLGRWCGRESLAPIPSRSNQLLLVLHTDRNTAKRGFSIAYVGGK
;
A
#
# COMPACT_ATOMS: atom_id res chain seq x y z
N SER A 1 66.90 29.76 1.34
CA SER A 1 66.09 28.58 0.97
C SER A 1 65.73 27.79 2.21
N PRO A 2 64.43 27.63 2.49
CA PRO A 2 63.92 26.32 2.89
C PRO A 2 62.71 25.91 2.04
N GLY A 3 62.53 24.59 1.93
CA GLY A 3 61.80 23.92 0.85
C GLY A 3 60.29 24.15 0.80
N LYS A 4 59.78 24.11 -0.43
CA LYS A 4 58.36 23.92 -0.74
C LYS A 4 57.92 22.55 -0.21
N GLY A 5 57.14 22.55 0.88
CA GLY A 5 56.26 21.44 1.21
C GLY A 5 55.12 21.40 0.20
N THR A 6 55.05 20.34 -0.59
CA THR A 6 53.91 20.03 -1.45
C THR A 6 52.73 19.61 -0.57
N SER A 7 51.74 20.48 -0.41
CA SER A 7 50.44 20.12 0.14
C SER A 7 49.69 19.28 -0.89
N HIS A 8 49.60 17.97 -0.69
CA HIS A 8 48.59 17.17 -1.37
C HIS A 8 47.19 17.70 -0.98
N PRO A 9 46.27 17.90 -1.94
CA PRO A 9 44.87 18.13 -1.59
C PRO A 9 44.34 16.90 -0.85
N PRO A 10 43.41 17.07 0.10
CA PRO A 10 42.86 15.95 0.84
C PRO A 10 42.19 15.01 -0.16
N LEU A 11 42.69 13.77 -0.23
CA LEU A 11 42.03 12.67 -0.92
C LEU A 11 40.58 12.61 -0.43
N CYS A 12 39.61 12.76 -1.35
CA CYS A 12 38.21 12.48 -1.04
C CYS A 12 38.12 11.09 -0.40
N PRO A 13 37.33 10.90 0.68
CA PRO A 13 37.16 9.58 1.24
C PRO A 13 36.51 8.67 0.20
N PRO A 14 37.10 7.50 -0.11
CA PRO A 14 36.53 6.56 -1.06
C PRO A 14 35.24 5.93 -0.49
N GLY A 15 34.26 5.67 -1.37
CA GLY A 15 33.14 4.79 -1.05
C GLY A 15 31.99 5.43 -0.27
N ILE A 16 31.15 6.27 -0.90
CA ILE A 16 29.95 6.77 -0.22
C ILE A 16 28.90 5.66 -0.12
N LYS A 17 28.61 5.24 1.11
CA LYS A 17 27.49 4.34 1.40
C LYS A 17 26.27 5.13 1.82
N CYS A 18 25.14 4.90 1.16
CA CYS A 18 23.92 5.63 1.47
C CYS A 18 22.65 4.77 1.35
N GLY A 19 21.50 5.42 1.61
CA GLY A 19 20.19 4.78 1.61
C GLY A 19 19.74 4.37 3.01
N GLY A 20 18.92 3.33 3.09
CA GLY A 20 18.30 2.88 4.34
C GLY A 20 16.94 2.23 4.13
N VAL A 21 16.24 1.97 5.24
CA VAL A 21 14.89 1.42 5.21
C VAL A 21 13.87 2.56 5.08
N LEU A 22 12.97 2.44 4.10
CA LEU A 22 11.89 3.39 3.85
C LEU A 22 10.57 2.70 4.19
N SER A 23 9.95 3.08 5.30
CA SER A 23 8.79 2.37 5.88
C SER A 23 7.46 3.14 5.85
N ALA A 24 7.45 4.34 5.25
CA ALA A 24 6.23 5.12 5.13
C ALA A 24 5.32 4.55 4.03
N PRO A 25 4.00 4.81 4.04
CA PRO A 25 3.11 4.36 2.96
C PRO A 25 3.45 4.99 1.60
N SER A 26 4.17 6.09 1.57
CA SER A 26 4.74 6.69 0.37
C SER A 26 5.95 7.55 0.74
N GLY A 27 6.78 7.86 -0.23
CA GLY A 27 7.90 8.76 -0.03
C GLY A 27 8.74 8.96 -1.28
N ASN A 28 9.65 9.92 -1.19
CA ASN A 28 10.57 10.25 -2.27
C ASN A 28 12.01 9.99 -1.82
N PHE A 29 12.85 9.55 -2.75
CA PHE A 29 14.28 9.39 -2.54
C PHE A 29 15.04 9.68 -3.83
N SER A 30 16.33 9.98 -3.72
CA SER A 30 17.15 10.35 -4.86
C SER A 30 18.59 9.88 -4.67
N SER A 31 19.36 9.88 -5.75
CA SER A 31 20.80 9.74 -5.68
C SER A 31 21.41 10.88 -4.82
N PRO A 32 22.56 10.65 -4.16
CA PRO A 32 23.24 11.70 -3.43
C PRO A 32 23.46 12.95 -4.27
N ASN A 33 23.35 14.13 -3.64
CA ASN A 33 23.50 15.45 -4.23
C ASN A 33 22.48 15.86 -5.31
N PHE A 34 21.49 15.02 -5.64
CA PHE A 34 20.45 15.39 -6.61
C PHE A 34 19.82 16.75 -6.26
N PRO A 35 19.65 17.69 -7.22
CA PRO A 35 19.81 17.56 -8.68
C PRO A 35 21.23 17.83 -9.23
N GLY A 36 22.23 17.94 -8.35
CA GLY A 36 23.65 18.00 -8.69
C GLY A 36 24.24 16.61 -9.02
N LEU A 37 25.54 16.57 -9.31
CA LEU A 37 26.21 15.34 -9.72
C LEU A 37 26.35 14.36 -8.56
N TYR A 38 26.02 13.08 -8.78
CA TYR A 38 26.29 12.06 -7.78
C TYR A 38 27.80 11.83 -7.62
N PRO A 39 28.27 11.41 -6.44
CA PRO A 39 29.69 11.12 -6.22
C PRO A 39 30.16 9.83 -6.92
N TYR A 40 31.45 9.77 -7.22
CA TYR A 40 32.11 8.53 -7.66
C TYR A 40 32.15 7.49 -6.54
N GLU A 41 32.32 6.22 -6.92
CA GLU A 41 32.42 5.07 -6.02
C GLU A 41 31.29 5.05 -4.98
N THR A 42 30.08 5.40 -5.39
CA THR A 42 28.90 5.40 -4.53
C THR A 42 28.26 4.02 -4.53
N GLU A 43 27.82 3.57 -3.36
CA GLU A 43 26.94 2.42 -3.22
C GLU A 43 25.78 2.77 -2.29
N CYS A 44 24.60 2.96 -2.85
CA CYS A 44 23.40 3.21 -2.07
C CYS A 44 22.44 2.04 -2.15
N THR A 45 21.88 1.66 -1.00
CA THR A 45 20.79 0.68 -0.97
C THR A 45 19.59 1.24 -0.23
N TRP A 46 18.44 1.20 -0.88
CA TRP A 46 17.15 1.40 -0.22
C TRP A 46 16.39 0.08 -0.11
N LEU A 47 15.82 -0.17 1.06
CA LEU A 47 14.83 -1.22 1.26
C LEU A 47 13.49 -0.55 1.57
N ILE A 48 12.56 -0.62 0.63
CA ILE A 48 11.21 -0.11 0.82
C ILE A 48 10.38 -1.21 1.47
N VAL A 49 9.72 -0.90 2.58
CA VAL A 49 8.85 -1.81 3.32
C VAL A 49 7.52 -1.11 3.57
N VAL A 50 6.48 -1.49 2.84
CA VAL A 50 5.12 -0.99 3.08
C VAL A 50 4.34 -1.98 3.95
N ALA A 51 3.10 -1.64 4.30
CA ALA A 51 2.26 -2.52 5.11
C ALA A 51 2.10 -3.92 4.47
N GLU A 52 2.18 -4.97 5.28
CA GLU A 52 1.96 -6.35 4.84
C GLU A 52 0.61 -6.51 4.11
N GLY A 53 0.57 -7.44 3.15
CA GLY A 53 -0.59 -7.61 2.26
C GLY A 53 -0.74 -6.52 1.19
N SER A 54 0.27 -5.66 1.02
CA SER A 54 0.34 -4.62 -0.01
C SER A 54 1.50 -4.88 -0.98
N SER A 55 1.69 -4.03 -1.99
CA SER A 55 2.85 -3.96 -2.88
C SER A 55 3.46 -2.56 -2.91
N VAL A 56 4.65 -2.42 -3.48
CA VAL A 56 5.34 -1.15 -3.70
C VAL A 56 5.19 -0.79 -5.16
N LEU A 57 4.61 0.38 -5.46
CA LEU A 57 4.70 1.02 -6.76
C LEU A 57 5.83 2.05 -6.73
N LEU A 58 6.87 1.82 -7.53
CA LEU A 58 8.03 2.68 -7.70
C LEU A 58 7.96 3.42 -9.04
N SER A 59 8.26 4.71 -9.04
CA SER A 59 8.31 5.56 -10.23
C SER A 59 9.50 6.50 -10.20
N PHE A 60 9.95 6.94 -11.39
CA PHE A 60 11.08 7.85 -11.55
C PHE A 60 10.63 9.12 -12.24
N SER A 61 10.90 10.26 -11.63
CA SER A 61 10.66 11.58 -12.23
C SER A 61 11.88 12.12 -12.98
N HIS A 62 13.07 11.60 -12.66
CA HIS A 62 14.33 11.95 -13.33
C HIS A 62 15.27 10.74 -13.33
N PHE A 63 16.03 10.56 -14.42
CA PHE A 63 17.05 9.52 -14.52
C PHE A 63 18.16 9.92 -15.49
N GLU A 64 19.38 10.03 -14.96
CA GLU A 64 20.57 10.37 -15.72
C GLU A 64 21.80 9.74 -15.07
N LEU A 65 22.24 8.59 -15.58
CA LEU A 65 23.46 7.89 -15.17
C LEU A 65 24.44 7.78 -16.34
N GLU A 66 25.72 7.48 -16.08
CA GLU A 66 26.66 7.15 -17.14
C GLU A 66 26.13 5.98 -17.99
N TYR A 67 26.19 6.12 -19.31
CA TYR A 67 25.70 5.11 -20.22
C TYR A 67 26.78 4.08 -20.55
N HIS A 68 26.39 2.81 -20.51
CA HIS A 68 27.15 1.71 -21.10
C HIS A 68 26.15 0.71 -21.70
N ALA A 69 26.52 0.04 -22.81
CA ALA A 69 25.61 -0.89 -23.51
C ALA A 69 25.07 -2.01 -22.61
N ALA A 70 25.85 -2.43 -21.62
CA ALA A 70 25.48 -3.42 -20.60
C ALA A 70 25.33 -2.84 -19.17
N CYS A 71 25.29 -1.50 -19.03
CA CYS A 71 25.28 -0.80 -17.74
C CYS A 71 26.38 -1.28 -16.76
N ALA A 72 27.61 -1.43 -17.27
CA ALA A 72 28.74 -1.98 -16.53
C ALA A 72 29.51 -0.94 -15.71
N TYR A 73 29.26 0.36 -15.95
CA TYR A 73 29.84 1.47 -15.18
C TYR A 73 28.87 1.84 -14.06
N ASP A 74 28.07 2.88 -14.27
CA ASP A 74 27.05 3.32 -13.33
C ASP A 74 25.70 2.68 -13.62
N TYR A 75 25.00 2.26 -12.56
CA TYR A 75 23.72 1.60 -12.74
C TYR A 75 22.79 1.73 -11.53
N LEU A 76 21.49 1.62 -11.82
CA LEU A 76 20.44 1.38 -10.86
C LEU A 76 19.84 0.00 -11.08
N GLN A 77 19.78 -0.81 -10.03
CA GLN A 77 19.10 -2.09 -10.02
C GLN A 77 17.85 -2.04 -9.15
N VAL A 78 16.78 -2.64 -9.64
CA VAL A 78 15.50 -2.76 -8.93
C VAL A 78 15.20 -4.25 -8.73
N TYR A 79 14.88 -4.65 -7.50
CA TYR A 79 14.63 -6.04 -7.12
C TYR A 79 13.22 -6.21 -6.56
N ASN A 80 12.56 -7.30 -6.95
CA ASN A 80 11.21 -7.69 -6.57
C ASN A 80 11.14 -8.38 -5.19
N GLY A 81 11.70 -7.72 -4.17
CA GLY A 81 11.76 -8.25 -2.81
C GLY A 81 12.96 -7.71 -2.04
N ALA A 82 13.25 -8.30 -0.87
CA ALA A 82 14.40 -7.92 -0.05
C ALA A 82 15.73 -8.52 -0.54
N ALA A 83 15.66 -9.69 -1.20
CA ALA A 83 16.83 -10.42 -1.66
C ALA A 83 17.37 -9.85 -2.99
N ARG A 84 18.69 -9.67 -3.06
CA ARG A 84 19.41 -9.12 -4.22
C ARG A 84 20.01 -10.21 -5.09
N ASP A 85 19.20 -11.20 -5.42
CA ASP A 85 19.59 -12.29 -6.31
C ASP A 85 19.02 -12.08 -7.72
N GLN A 86 19.50 -12.89 -8.66
CA GLN A 86 19.14 -12.77 -10.06
C GLN A 86 17.70 -13.20 -10.36
N GLY A 87 17.08 -14.02 -9.50
CA GLY A 87 15.67 -14.41 -9.63
C GLY A 87 14.72 -13.27 -9.28
N ASN A 88 15.16 -12.32 -8.45
CA ASN A 88 14.38 -11.15 -8.04
C ASN A 88 14.71 -9.89 -8.84
N LEU A 89 15.72 -9.88 -9.71
CA LEU A 89 16.12 -8.68 -10.46
C LEU A 89 15.06 -8.29 -11.52
N LEU A 90 14.41 -7.14 -11.34
CA LEU A 90 13.47 -6.58 -12.31
C LEU A 90 14.18 -5.88 -13.47
N GLY A 91 15.37 -5.35 -13.22
CA GLY A 91 16.21 -4.77 -14.27
C GLY A 91 17.41 -4.01 -13.75
N THR A 92 18.34 -3.74 -14.67
CA THR A 92 19.52 -2.90 -14.47
C THR A 92 19.44 -1.74 -15.47
N PHE A 93 19.56 -0.51 -15.00
CA PHE A 93 19.28 0.70 -15.78
C PHE A 93 20.44 1.69 -15.71
N CYS A 94 20.74 2.35 -16.82
CA CYS A 94 21.75 3.38 -16.95
C CYS A 94 21.44 4.32 -18.13
N GLY A 95 22.19 5.41 -18.31
CA GLY A 95 21.94 6.41 -19.34
C GLY A 95 20.84 7.42 -18.97
N HIS A 96 20.15 7.95 -19.98
CA HIS A 96 19.27 9.12 -19.87
C HIS A 96 17.76 8.80 -19.95
N SER A 97 17.39 7.53 -20.15
CA SER A 97 16.00 7.11 -20.27
C SER A 97 15.48 6.65 -18.90
N PRO A 98 14.44 7.30 -18.35
CA PRO A 98 13.82 6.85 -17.11
C PRO A 98 13.33 5.41 -17.21
N PRO A 99 13.60 4.56 -16.19
CA PRO A 99 12.98 3.25 -16.10
C PRO A 99 11.45 3.37 -16.09
N PRO A 100 10.72 2.36 -16.59
CA PRO A 100 9.28 2.30 -16.40
C PRO A 100 8.93 2.20 -14.91
N PRO A 101 7.69 2.50 -14.51
CA PRO A 101 7.22 2.20 -13.16
C PRO A 101 7.31 0.69 -12.86
N PHE A 102 7.65 0.33 -11.62
CA PHE A 102 7.71 -1.05 -11.16
C PHE A 102 6.71 -1.27 -10.04
N SER A 103 6.01 -2.41 -10.07
CA SER A 103 5.26 -2.91 -8.93
C SER A 103 5.93 -4.16 -8.37
N SER A 104 6.14 -4.21 -7.06
CA SER A 104 6.62 -5.43 -6.40
C SER A 104 5.49 -6.44 -6.18
N ALA A 105 5.82 -7.72 -6.17
CA ALA A 105 4.88 -8.80 -5.89
C ALA A 105 4.37 -8.79 -4.43
N TRP A 106 5.14 -8.19 -3.51
CA TRP A 106 4.88 -8.15 -2.07
C TRP A 106 5.18 -6.78 -1.47
N HIS A 107 5.04 -6.66 -0.16
CA HIS A 107 5.21 -5.41 0.59
C HIS A 107 6.65 -4.89 0.68
N VAL A 108 7.61 -5.49 -0.03
CA VAL A 108 9.03 -5.16 0.02
C VAL A 108 9.64 -5.02 -1.38
N MET A 109 10.50 -4.01 -1.56
CA MET A 109 11.28 -3.79 -2.78
C MET A 109 12.67 -3.26 -2.43
N ALA A 110 13.72 -3.81 -3.04
CA ALA A 110 15.09 -3.35 -2.85
C ALA A 110 15.60 -2.59 -4.09
N ILE A 111 16.31 -1.50 -3.85
CA ILE A 111 16.91 -0.65 -4.89
C ILE A 111 18.40 -0.49 -4.58
N VAL A 112 19.24 -0.72 -5.59
CA VAL A 112 20.69 -0.56 -5.48
C VAL A 112 21.18 0.41 -6.53
N PHE A 113 21.84 1.47 -6.11
CA PHE A 113 22.57 2.37 -6.98
C PHE A 113 24.06 2.17 -6.79
N ARG A 114 24.81 2.03 -7.89
CA ARG A 114 26.27 2.04 -7.87
C ARG A 114 26.85 2.98 -8.92
N SER A 115 27.95 3.63 -8.57
CA SER A 115 28.80 4.36 -9.50
C SER A 115 30.25 3.89 -9.45
N ASP A 116 30.95 4.02 -10.58
CA ASP A 116 32.36 3.69 -10.74
C ASP A 116 33.27 4.89 -10.35
N ARG A 117 34.54 4.85 -10.75
CA ARG A 117 35.54 5.88 -10.42
C ARG A 117 35.49 7.12 -11.32
N HIS A 118 34.69 7.11 -12.37
CA HIS A 118 34.69 8.10 -13.44
C HIS A 118 33.27 8.57 -13.77
N VAL A 119 33.19 9.66 -14.53
CA VAL A 119 31.96 10.22 -15.13
C VAL A 119 30.68 10.21 -14.25
N ALA A 120 30.44 11.30 -13.53
CA ALA A 120 29.20 11.50 -12.81
C ALA A 120 28.17 12.24 -13.66
N LYS A 121 26.90 11.93 -13.44
CA LYS A 121 25.72 12.62 -14.00
C LYS A 121 24.82 13.13 -12.87
N ARG A 122 23.69 13.74 -13.20
CA ARG A 122 22.76 14.31 -12.20
C ARG A 122 22.06 13.24 -11.35
N GLY A 123 22.06 11.99 -11.80
CA GLY A 123 21.47 10.88 -11.07
C GLY A 123 19.97 10.77 -11.26
N PHE A 124 19.26 10.35 -10.22
CA PHE A 124 17.84 10.03 -10.31
C PHE A 124 17.04 10.60 -9.15
N ALA A 125 15.76 10.82 -9.40
CA ALA A 125 14.75 11.09 -8.40
C ALA A 125 13.60 10.10 -8.56
N ALA A 126 13.26 9.43 -7.46
CA ALA A 126 12.28 8.37 -7.41
C ALA A 126 11.23 8.66 -6.33
N ALA A 127 10.02 8.18 -6.58
CA ALA A 127 8.92 8.18 -5.64
C ALA A 127 8.35 6.78 -5.53
N TYR A 128 7.99 6.37 -4.31
CA TYR A 128 7.33 5.12 -4.04
C TYR A 128 6.01 5.37 -3.31
N GLN A 129 5.07 4.45 -3.51
CA GLN A 129 3.84 4.39 -2.74
C GLN A 129 3.40 2.94 -2.54
N LYS A 130 2.68 2.73 -1.45
CA LYS A 130 1.93 1.51 -1.19
C LYS A 130 0.87 1.36 -2.27
N ASP A 131 0.83 0.18 -2.86
CA ASP A 131 -0.16 -0.29 -3.82
C ASP A 131 -0.82 -1.57 -3.29
N ALA A 132 -1.98 -1.98 -3.79
CA ALA A 132 -2.77 -3.05 -3.18
C ALA A 132 -2.11 -4.43 -3.35
N CYS A 133 -1.56 -4.76 -4.53
CA CYS A 133 -0.77 -5.96 -4.89
C CYS A 133 -0.56 -5.99 -6.43
N GLY A 134 0.42 -6.74 -6.98
CA GLY A 134 0.55 -6.92 -8.44
C GLY A 134 1.98 -6.93 -8.99
N GLY A 135 2.15 -6.78 -10.30
CA GLY A 135 3.48 -6.74 -10.92
C GLY A 135 3.55 -7.11 -12.40
N GLN A 136 4.74 -7.06 -12.98
CA GLN A 136 5.03 -7.52 -14.33
C GLN A 136 5.87 -8.80 -14.25
N LEU A 137 5.39 -9.88 -14.88
CA LEU A 137 6.05 -11.19 -14.86
C LEU A 137 6.55 -11.55 -16.26
N THR A 138 7.85 -11.82 -16.35
CA THR A 138 8.52 -12.34 -17.55
C THR A 138 9.08 -13.74 -17.29
N GLY A 139 9.12 -14.57 -18.32
CA GLY A 139 9.70 -15.92 -18.25
C GLY A 139 8.83 -16.98 -18.92
N LEU A 140 9.38 -18.19 -19.04
CA LEU A 140 8.71 -19.34 -19.68
C LEU A 140 7.68 -20.03 -18.77
N SER A 141 7.76 -19.79 -17.46
CA SER A 141 6.89 -20.36 -16.42
C SER A 141 6.99 -19.54 -15.14
N GLY A 142 5.97 -19.60 -14.29
CA GLY A 142 5.96 -18.97 -12.96
C GLY A 142 4.69 -19.34 -12.20
N GLU A 143 4.61 -18.87 -10.95
CA GLU A 143 3.47 -19.09 -10.07
C GLU A 143 2.97 -17.76 -9.51
N ILE A 144 1.64 -17.64 -9.36
CA ILE A 144 0.97 -16.46 -8.81
C ILE A 144 0.00 -16.95 -7.76
N THR A 145 0.02 -16.31 -6.61
CA THR A 145 -0.90 -16.58 -5.52
C THR A 145 -1.68 -15.33 -5.15
N SER A 146 -2.84 -15.50 -4.53
CA SER A 146 -3.54 -14.39 -3.88
C SER A 146 -2.67 -13.84 -2.73
N PRO A 147 -2.88 -12.58 -2.31
CA PRO A 147 -2.14 -12.04 -1.17
C PRO A 147 -2.40 -12.90 0.07
N ARG A 148 -1.33 -13.15 0.83
CA ARG A 148 -1.31 -13.97 2.06
C ARG A 148 -1.57 -15.47 1.90
N TYR A 149 -1.76 -15.98 0.69
CA TYR A 149 -1.93 -17.41 0.45
C TYR A 149 -0.83 -18.23 1.17
N PRO A 150 -1.18 -19.32 1.89
CA PRO A 150 -2.47 -20.01 1.91
C PRO A 150 -3.53 -19.42 2.84
N GLU A 151 -3.22 -18.36 3.58
CA GLU A 151 -4.20 -17.66 4.42
C GLU A 151 -5.22 -16.88 3.59
N SER A 152 -6.35 -16.51 4.22
CA SER A 152 -7.40 -15.72 3.57
C SER A 152 -6.85 -14.42 2.98
N TYR A 153 -7.23 -14.12 1.75
CA TYR A 153 -6.86 -12.87 1.07
C TYR A 153 -7.50 -11.64 1.74
N PRO A 154 -6.90 -10.44 1.60
CA PRO A 154 -7.45 -9.21 2.17
C PRO A 154 -8.73 -8.80 1.46
N ASN A 155 -9.72 -8.34 2.23
CA ASN A 155 -10.79 -7.52 1.68
C ASN A 155 -10.18 -6.28 1.01
N GLU A 156 -10.80 -5.80 -0.06
CA GLU A 156 -10.43 -4.60 -0.83
C GLU A 156 -9.09 -4.69 -1.58
N ALA A 157 -8.41 -5.84 -1.56
CA ALA A 157 -7.23 -6.00 -2.37
C ALA A 157 -7.63 -6.08 -3.86
N GLU A 158 -7.01 -5.24 -4.67
CA GLU A 158 -7.05 -5.36 -6.11
C GLU A 158 -5.62 -5.59 -6.62
N CYS A 159 -5.33 -6.84 -6.97
CA CYS A 159 -4.04 -7.22 -7.50
C CYS A 159 -4.07 -7.23 -9.01
N ARG A 160 -3.04 -6.68 -9.66
CA ARG A 160 -2.94 -6.69 -11.13
C ARG A 160 -1.59 -7.22 -11.56
N TRP A 161 -1.58 -8.32 -12.30
CA TRP A 161 -0.38 -8.86 -12.94
C TRP A 161 -0.46 -8.67 -14.44
N SER A 162 0.64 -8.19 -15.03
CA SER A 162 0.87 -8.25 -16.48
C SER A 162 1.90 -9.34 -16.75
N ILE A 163 1.57 -10.30 -17.61
CA ILE A 163 2.37 -11.52 -17.81
C ILE A 163 2.68 -11.63 -19.30
N GLY A 164 3.95 -11.80 -19.66
CA GLY A 164 4.38 -11.82 -21.06
C GLY A 164 5.89 -11.96 -21.26
N GLY A 165 6.35 -11.70 -22.48
CA GLY A 165 7.78 -11.67 -22.83
C GLY A 165 8.39 -13.01 -23.29
N ALA A 166 7.64 -14.12 -23.29
CA ALA A 166 8.14 -15.45 -23.63
C ALA A 166 8.12 -15.83 -25.12
N GLY A 167 7.62 -14.96 -26.01
CA GLY A 167 7.59 -15.23 -27.46
C GLY A 167 6.66 -16.37 -27.92
N GLY A 168 5.82 -16.92 -27.03
CA GLY A 168 4.90 -18.03 -27.32
C GLY A 168 3.64 -18.01 -26.46
N PRO A 169 2.66 -18.90 -26.74
CA PRO A 169 1.39 -18.97 -26.02
C PRO A 169 1.61 -19.40 -24.56
N LEU A 170 0.98 -18.67 -23.63
CA LEU A 170 1.05 -18.95 -22.20
C LEU A 170 -0.16 -19.77 -21.76
N THR A 171 0.07 -20.77 -20.91
CA THR A 171 -1.01 -21.57 -20.31
C THR A 171 -1.17 -21.17 -18.85
N LEU A 172 -2.37 -20.77 -18.48
CA LEU A 172 -2.77 -20.56 -17.09
C LEU A 172 -3.50 -21.79 -16.55
N VAL A 173 -3.09 -22.22 -15.36
CA VAL A 173 -3.68 -23.34 -14.63
C VAL A 173 -3.91 -22.90 -13.19
N PHE A 174 -5.15 -23.02 -12.71
CA PHE A 174 -5.50 -22.82 -11.31
C PHE A 174 -5.28 -24.13 -10.54
N THR A 175 -4.30 -24.15 -9.64
CA THR A 175 -4.00 -25.30 -8.79
C THR A 175 -4.95 -25.37 -7.59
N ASP A 176 -5.21 -24.21 -6.98
CA ASP A 176 -6.20 -23.97 -5.92
C ASP A 176 -7.08 -22.76 -6.25
N PHE A 177 -8.35 -22.76 -5.81
CA PHE A 177 -9.28 -21.67 -6.06
C PHE A 177 -10.42 -21.63 -5.04
N GLN A 178 -10.39 -20.62 -4.18
CA GLN A 178 -11.47 -20.31 -3.25
C GLN A 178 -11.60 -18.79 -3.12
N VAL A 179 -12.66 -18.23 -3.68
CA VAL A 179 -12.96 -16.80 -3.72
C VAL A 179 -14.44 -16.60 -3.35
N GLU A 180 -14.82 -15.50 -2.70
CA GLU A 180 -16.22 -15.24 -2.34
C GLU A 180 -17.13 -15.39 -3.57
N GLY A 181 -18.14 -16.25 -3.46
CA GLY A 181 -19.06 -16.56 -4.55
C GLY A 181 -20.26 -15.63 -4.57
N GLY A 182 -20.74 -15.29 -5.76
CA GLY A 182 -21.96 -14.52 -5.96
C GLY A 182 -22.49 -14.65 -7.38
N GLN A 183 -23.77 -14.29 -7.59
CA GLN A 183 -24.36 -14.31 -8.93
C GLN A 183 -23.57 -13.38 -9.87
N GLY A 184 -23.04 -13.92 -10.97
CA GLY A 184 -22.21 -13.14 -11.91
C GLY A 184 -20.86 -12.68 -11.37
N CYS A 185 -20.39 -13.26 -10.25
CA CYS A 185 -19.14 -12.89 -9.57
C CYS A 185 -19.06 -11.40 -9.23
N THR A 186 -20.16 -10.84 -8.70
CA THR A 186 -20.27 -9.41 -8.37
C THR A 186 -19.58 -9.00 -7.06
N PHE A 187 -19.26 -9.95 -6.19
CA PHE A 187 -18.42 -9.75 -5.02
C PHE A 187 -16.95 -9.87 -5.45
N ASP A 188 -16.21 -10.78 -4.82
CA ASP A 188 -14.83 -11.09 -5.15
C ASP A 188 -14.72 -11.90 -6.46
N TYR A 189 -13.66 -11.62 -7.22
CA TYR A 189 -13.40 -12.34 -8.45
C TYR A 189 -11.95 -12.31 -8.90
N VAL A 190 -11.59 -13.30 -9.71
CA VAL A 190 -10.40 -13.30 -10.55
C VAL A 190 -10.82 -13.10 -12.01
N ALA A 191 -10.26 -12.10 -12.68
CA ALA A 191 -10.51 -11.82 -14.09
C ALA A 191 -9.24 -11.93 -14.93
N LEU A 192 -9.39 -12.45 -16.14
CA LEU A 192 -8.32 -12.59 -17.13
C LEU A 192 -8.67 -11.77 -18.37
N PHE A 193 -7.69 -11.05 -18.90
CA PHE A 193 -7.86 -10.17 -20.06
C PHE A 193 -6.81 -10.47 -21.14
N ASP A 194 -7.24 -10.39 -22.40
CA ASP A 194 -6.45 -10.71 -23.60
C ASP A 194 -5.60 -9.51 -24.07
N GLY A 195 -4.80 -8.98 -23.15
CA GLY A 195 -3.96 -7.81 -23.36
C GLY A 195 -3.44 -7.25 -22.04
N PRO A 196 -2.52 -6.27 -22.07
CA PRO A 196 -1.79 -5.83 -20.88
C PRO A 196 -2.63 -5.07 -19.85
N THR A 197 -3.88 -4.72 -20.17
CA THR A 197 -4.74 -3.89 -19.31
C THR A 197 -6.19 -4.36 -19.34
N THR A 198 -7.01 -3.81 -18.42
CA THR A 198 -8.47 -4.04 -18.35
C THR A 198 -9.25 -3.53 -19.57
N ALA A 199 -8.62 -2.75 -20.44
CA ALA A 199 -9.25 -2.29 -21.68
C ALA A 199 -9.30 -3.39 -22.75
N ALA A 200 -8.50 -4.45 -22.59
CA ALA A 200 -8.48 -5.58 -23.51
C ALA A 200 -9.73 -6.48 -23.34
N PRO A 201 -10.05 -7.35 -24.32
CA PRO A 201 -11.14 -8.30 -24.21
C PRO A 201 -11.01 -9.19 -22.96
N ARG A 202 -12.06 -9.29 -22.15
CA ARG A 202 -12.07 -10.16 -20.96
C ARG A 202 -12.26 -11.62 -21.39
N LEU A 203 -11.26 -12.46 -21.12
CA LEU A 203 -11.28 -13.89 -21.38
C LEU A 203 -12.12 -14.66 -20.35
N GLY A 204 -12.16 -14.18 -19.10
CA GLY A 204 -12.94 -14.83 -18.05
C GLY A 204 -13.06 -13.98 -16.79
N ARG A 205 -14.07 -14.34 -15.97
CA ARG A 205 -14.30 -13.82 -14.61
C ARG A 205 -14.77 -14.98 -13.74
N TYR A 206 -14.10 -15.21 -12.63
CA TYR A 206 -14.26 -16.42 -11.83
C TYR A 206 -14.39 -16.08 -10.35
N CYS A 207 -15.23 -16.84 -9.63
CA CYS A 207 -15.47 -16.70 -8.19
C CYS A 207 -16.02 -18.03 -7.64
N GLY A 208 -16.16 -18.14 -6.31
CA GLY A 208 -16.57 -19.38 -5.64
C GLY A 208 -15.40 -20.35 -5.42
N SER A 209 -15.73 -21.63 -5.23
CA SER A 209 -14.77 -22.71 -4.98
C SER A 209 -14.56 -23.66 -6.16
N ALA A 210 -15.26 -23.43 -7.27
CA ALA A 210 -15.08 -24.22 -8.48
C ALA A 210 -13.82 -23.75 -9.22
N ARG A 211 -12.86 -24.65 -9.44
CA ARG A 211 -11.62 -24.33 -10.15
C ARG A 211 -11.91 -23.86 -11.58
N PRO A 212 -11.40 -22.69 -12.01
CA PRO A 212 -11.56 -22.20 -13.36
C PRO A 212 -10.94 -23.13 -14.41
N PRO A 213 -11.42 -23.09 -15.67
CA PRO A 213 -10.88 -23.91 -16.73
C PRO A 213 -9.45 -23.49 -17.08
N ARG A 214 -8.64 -24.48 -17.46
CA ARG A 214 -7.30 -24.26 -18.03
C ARG A 214 -7.43 -23.35 -19.26
N THR A 215 -6.71 -22.24 -19.24
CA THR A 215 -6.82 -21.21 -20.29
C THR A 215 -5.50 -21.09 -21.03
N VAL A 216 -5.54 -21.16 -22.36
CA VAL A 216 -4.37 -20.91 -23.22
C VAL A 216 -4.51 -19.52 -23.82
N VAL A 217 -3.67 -18.60 -23.38
CA VAL A 217 -3.58 -17.25 -23.92
C VAL A 217 -2.71 -17.31 -25.16
N ARG A 218 -3.33 -17.16 -26.33
CA ARG A 218 -2.66 -17.36 -27.64
C ARG A 218 -2.01 -16.08 -28.18
N VAL A 219 -2.20 -14.94 -27.53
CA VAL A 219 -1.70 -13.65 -28.00
C VAL A 219 -0.19 -13.56 -27.81
N VAL A 220 0.49 -13.11 -28.86
CA VAL A 220 1.92 -12.78 -28.84
C VAL A 220 2.06 -11.45 -28.11
N GLY A 221 2.42 -11.46 -26.82
CA GLY A 221 2.58 -10.24 -26.03
C GLY A 221 2.31 -10.41 -24.55
N TRP A 222 1.70 -9.38 -23.96
CA TRP A 222 1.37 -9.29 -22.55
C TRP A 222 -0.12 -9.47 -22.32
N PHE A 223 -0.50 -10.20 -21.28
CA PHE A 223 -1.89 -10.33 -20.83
C PHE A 223 -2.03 -9.91 -19.36
N ALA A 224 -3.24 -9.56 -18.93
CA ALA A 224 -3.52 -9.09 -17.58
C ALA A 224 -4.36 -10.09 -16.78
N LEU A 225 -3.92 -10.37 -15.56
CA LEU A 225 -4.63 -11.15 -14.56
C LEU A 225 -4.95 -10.24 -13.37
N ILE A 226 -6.21 -10.19 -12.95
CA ILE A 226 -6.68 -9.29 -11.91
C ILE A 226 -7.39 -10.08 -10.83
N PHE A 227 -6.96 -9.93 -9.59
CA PHE A 227 -7.68 -10.43 -8.44
C PHE A 227 -8.34 -9.21 -7.81
N SER A 228 -9.66 -9.18 -7.74
CA SER A 228 -10.41 -8.04 -7.23
C SER A 228 -11.30 -8.53 -6.11
N PHE A 229 -11.05 -8.01 -4.91
CA PHE A 229 -11.79 -8.36 -3.70
C PHE A 229 -12.59 -7.14 -3.22
N PRO A 230 -13.50 -6.57 -4.03
CA PRO A 230 -14.13 -5.29 -3.72
C PRO A 230 -15.00 -5.41 -2.46
N PHE A 231 -14.88 -4.45 -1.55
CA PHE A 231 -15.82 -4.34 -0.44
C PHE A 231 -17.20 -3.92 -0.94
N VAL A 232 -18.14 -4.86 -0.89
CA VAL A 232 -19.57 -4.61 -1.05
C VAL A 232 -20.20 -4.73 0.34
N PRO A 233 -20.42 -3.62 1.07
CA PRO A 233 -20.93 -3.70 2.43
C PRO A 233 -22.32 -4.33 2.44
N ARG A 234 -22.44 -5.53 3.02
CA ARG A 234 -23.72 -6.00 3.56
C ARG A 234 -23.94 -5.34 4.92
N ALA A 235 -25.20 -5.17 5.30
CA ALA A 235 -25.56 -4.66 6.62
C ALA A 235 -24.99 -5.57 7.72
N GLY A 236 -23.97 -5.10 8.45
CA GLY A 236 -23.45 -5.75 9.67
C GLY A 236 -21.93 -5.93 9.81
N GLU A 237 -21.09 -5.67 8.79
CA GLU A 237 -19.68 -6.13 8.80
C GLU A 237 -18.59 -5.15 9.30
N CYS A 238 -18.93 -3.94 9.74
CA CYS A 238 -18.00 -3.09 10.52
C CYS A 238 -18.46 -2.95 11.98
N GLN A 239 -18.88 -4.08 12.56
CA GLN A 239 -19.20 -4.22 13.97
C GLN A 239 -18.07 -4.95 14.70
N GLU A 240 -17.46 -4.31 15.70
CA GLU A 240 -16.38 -4.88 16.48
C GLU A 240 -16.67 -4.79 17.98
N VAL A 241 -16.18 -5.78 18.74
CA VAL A 241 -16.35 -5.83 20.19
C VAL A 241 -14.97 -5.91 20.86
N PHE A 242 -14.68 -4.94 21.72
CA PHE A 242 -13.45 -4.89 22.50
C PHE A 242 -13.71 -5.24 23.96
N THR A 243 -12.92 -6.16 24.50
CA THR A 243 -13.02 -6.61 25.91
C THR A 243 -11.75 -6.35 26.72
N THR A 244 -10.69 -5.86 26.08
CA THR A 244 -9.41 -5.52 26.74
C THR A 244 -9.51 -4.16 27.43
N ILE A 245 -8.78 -3.97 28.54
CA ILE A 245 -8.80 -2.70 29.32
C ILE A 245 -8.10 -1.52 28.62
N LYS A 246 -7.53 -1.73 27.44
CA LYS A 246 -6.99 -0.69 26.58
C LYS A 246 -7.02 -1.19 25.14
N GLY A 247 -7.08 -0.27 24.19
CA GLY A 247 -7.02 -0.60 22.78
C GLY A 247 -7.07 0.64 21.91
N ASN A 248 -7.00 0.40 20.60
CA ASN A 248 -7.14 1.40 19.57
C ASN A 248 -8.16 0.92 18.53
N LEU A 249 -8.77 1.86 17.83
CA LEU A 249 -9.69 1.62 16.74
C LEU A 249 -9.65 2.80 15.77
N SER A 250 -9.97 2.55 14.51
CA SER A 250 -9.97 3.57 13.47
C SER A 250 -11.15 3.34 12.54
N SER A 251 -11.58 4.40 11.84
CA SER A 251 -12.55 4.24 10.76
C SER A 251 -11.99 3.32 9.66
N PRO A 252 -12.86 2.65 8.88
CA PRO A 252 -12.39 1.83 7.76
C PRO A 252 -11.48 2.65 6.83
N ARG A 253 -10.41 2.01 6.35
CA ARG A 253 -9.38 2.57 5.45
C ARG A 253 -8.49 3.70 6.01
N TYR A 254 -8.68 4.16 7.25
CA TYR A 254 -7.85 5.22 7.84
C TYR A 254 -6.33 4.95 7.67
N PRO A 255 -5.49 5.91 7.24
CA PRO A 255 -5.79 7.33 7.00
C PRO A 255 -6.29 7.65 5.58
N ASN A 256 -6.63 6.64 4.76
CA ASN A 256 -7.33 6.85 3.49
C ASN A 256 -8.82 7.09 3.72
N PHE A 257 -9.52 7.46 2.66
CA PHE A 257 -10.91 7.89 2.78
C PHE A 257 -11.84 6.74 3.16
N TYR A 258 -12.67 6.94 4.18
CA TYR A 258 -13.66 5.93 4.58
C TYR A 258 -14.72 5.72 3.47
N PRO A 259 -15.32 4.53 3.36
CA PRO A 259 -16.42 4.31 2.43
C PRO A 259 -17.69 5.13 2.77
N ASN A 260 -18.45 5.47 1.72
CA ASN A 260 -19.78 6.05 1.83
C ASN A 260 -20.82 4.98 2.22
N ASN A 261 -21.96 5.39 2.77
CA ASN A 261 -23.09 4.56 3.19
C ASN A 261 -22.78 3.54 4.28
N LEU A 262 -21.88 3.89 5.20
CA LEU A 262 -21.51 3.04 6.32
C LEU A 262 -22.38 3.29 7.55
N LYS A 263 -22.63 2.20 8.28
CA LYS A 263 -23.01 2.22 9.69
C LYS A 263 -22.12 1.25 10.46
N CYS A 264 -21.02 1.76 11.00
CA CYS A 264 -20.04 0.96 11.75
C CYS A 264 -20.23 1.13 13.25
N GLN A 265 -20.00 0.08 14.03
CA GLN A 265 -20.19 0.06 15.47
C GLN A 265 -18.98 -0.56 16.17
N TRP A 266 -18.44 0.12 17.16
CA TRP A 266 -17.41 -0.43 18.03
C TRP A 266 -17.92 -0.46 19.48
N SER A 267 -18.12 -1.66 20.02
CA SER A 267 -18.64 -1.89 21.37
C SER A 267 -17.49 -2.23 22.32
N ILE A 268 -17.15 -1.32 23.22
CA ILE A 268 -16.16 -1.55 24.27
C ILE A 268 -16.90 -2.06 25.49
N ARG A 269 -16.53 -3.25 25.99
CA ARG A 269 -17.19 -3.95 27.09
C ARG A 269 -16.16 -4.38 28.13
N LEU A 270 -16.03 -3.60 29.19
CA LEU A 270 -15.10 -3.87 30.28
C LEU A 270 -15.81 -4.54 31.46
N PRO A 271 -15.07 -5.16 32.41
CA PRO A 271 -15.65 -5.65 33.65
C PRO A 271 -16.33 -4.53 34.46
N LEU A 272 -17.34 -4.86 35.27
CA LEU A 272 -18.22 -3.91 35.98
C LEU A 272 -17.51 -2.84 36.85
N ARG A 273 -16.26 -3.08 37.26
CA ARG A 273 -15.46 -2.15 38.08
C ARG A 273 -14.66 -1.15 37.25
N TYR A 274 -14.79 -1.15 35.94
CA TYR A 274 -14.07 -0.26 35.04
C TYR A 274 -15.02 0.71 34.35
N ARG A 275 -14.51 1.88 34.00
CA ARG A 275 -15.12 2.86 33.11
C ARG A 275 -14.21 3.11 31.93
N VAL A 276 -14.80 3.34 30.76
CA VAL A 276 -14.10 3.57 29.51
C VAL A 276 -13.79 5.05 29.39
N LYS A 277 -12.55 5.39 29.05
CA LYS A 277 -12.16 6.74 28.65
C LYS A 277 -11.56 6.69 27.25
N VAL A 278 -12.15 7.45 26.33
CA VAL A 278 -11.80 7.50 24.91
C VAL A 278 -10.96 8.75 24.62
N PHE A 279 -9.95 8.61 23.78
CA PHE A 279 -9.02 9.65 23.35
C PHE A 279 -9.02 9.69 21.83
N PHE A 280 -9.31 10.86 21.27
CA PHE A 280 -9.18 11.10 19.83
C PHE A 280 -7.73 11.41 19.51
N LEU A 281 -7.13 10.60 18.64
CA LEU A 281 -5.76 10.81 18.17
C LEU A 281 -5.76 11.62 16.88
N ASP A 282 -6.75 11.38 16.02
CA ASP A 282 -7.00 12.12 14.79
C ASP A 282 -8.48 12.00 14.38
N MET A 283 -9.03 13.04 13.76
CA MET A 283 -10.38 13.02 13.19
C MET A 283 -10.52 14.04 12.06
N GLU A 284 -10.95 13.57 10.90
CA GLU A 284 -11.45 14.37 9.80
C GLU A 284 -12.59 13.60 9.11
N LEU A 285 -13.82 14.01 9.41
CA LEU A 285 -15.04 13.58 8.71
C LEU A 285 -15.57 14.72 7.82
N GLU A 286 -16.63 14.47 7.05
CA GLU A 286 -17.37 15.55 6.38
C GLU A 286 -17.77 16.64 7.39
N GLY A 287 -17.75 17.89 6.95
CA GLY A 287 -18.03 19.04 7.81
C GLY A 287 -19.49 19.14 8.22
N ARG A 288 -19.77 20.10 9.11
CA ARG A 288 -21.14 20.44 9.51
C ARG A 288 -21.96 20.88 8.30
N SER A 289 -23.24 20.52 8.32
CA SER A 289 -24.23 21.05 7.38
C SER A 289 -24.26 22.57 7.45
N SER A 290 -24.10 23.23 6.31
CA SER A 290 -24.20 24.70 6.22
C SER A 290 -25.61 25.21 6.50
N LEU A 291 -26.62 24.33 6.41
CA LEU A 291 -28.02 24.65 6.64
C LEU A 291 -28.39 24.59 8.13
N THR A 292 -27.92 23.58 8.85
CA THR A 292 -28.34 23.31 10.25
C THR A 292 -27.24 23.61 11.27
N GLY A 293 -25.98 23.74 10.83
CA GLY A 293 -24.82 23.81 11.73
C GLY A 293 -24.53 22.50 12.47
N SER A 294 -25.23 21.42 12.16
CA SER A 294 -25.14 20.12 12.82
C SER A 294 -24.36 19.10 11.97
N CYS A 295 -23.97 17.99 12.59
CA CYS A 295 -23.30 16.85 11.96
C CYS A 295 -24.35 15.90 11.36
N ASP A 296 -24.98 16.35 10.26
CA ASP A 296 -26.10 15.65 9.63
C ASP A 296 -25.67 14.70 8.51
N TYR A 297 -24.51 14.97 7.90
CA TYR A 297 -23.87 14.10 6.94
C TYR A 297 -23.08 13.02 7.69
N ASP A 298 -21.79 12.90 7.43
CA ASP A 298 -20.91 11.96 8.12
C ASP A 298 -20.66 12.38 9.57
N HIS A 299 -20.83 11.44 10.49
CA HIS A 299 -20.58 11.70 11.90
C HIS A 299 -20.21 10.45 12.69
N LEU A 300 -19.40 10.66 13.73
CA LEU A 300 -19.17 9.68 14.78
C LEU A 300 -20.01 10.07 16.00
N ALA A 301 -20.77 9.12 16.53
CA ALA A 301 -21.52 9.27 17.77
C ALA A 301 -20.98 8.33 18.86
N ALA A 302 -20.94 8.79 20.11
CA ALA A 302 -20.61 7.95 21.27
C ALA A 302 -21.80 7.85 22.21
N PHE A 303 -22.08 6.66 22.70
CA PHE A 303 -23.16 6.37 23.64
C PHE A 303 -22.61 5.72 24.90
N ASP A 304 -23.09 6.17 26.06
CA ASP A 304 -22.79 5.58 27.36
C ASP A 304 -23.60 4.30 27.55
N GLY A 305 -22.93 3.15 27.53
CA GLY A 305 -23.56 1.83 27.45
C GLY A 305 -23.28 1.10 26.13
N GLY A 306 -23.94 -0.04 25.93
CA GLY A 306 -23.71 -0.93 24.79
C GLY A 306 -24.67 -0.78 23.61
N ALA A 307 -25.52 0.26 23.59
CA ALA A 307 -26.60 0.41 22.60
C ALA A 307 -26.86 1.88 22.23
N GLU A 308 -27.37 2.11 21.01
CA GLU A 308 -27.70 3.45 20.47
C GLU A 308 -28.90 4.13 21.16
N ASN A 309 -29.69 3.38 21.92
CA ASN A 309 -30.72 3.95 22.79
C ASN A 309 -30.16 4.44 24.14
N GLY A 310 -28.86 4.27 24.38
CA GLY A 310 -28.17 4.77 25.56
C GLY A 310 -28.03 6.30 25.57
N SER A 311 -27.44 6.83 26.64
CA SER A 311 -27.19 8.27 26.75
C SER A 311 -26.12 8.72 25.75
N LEU A 312 -26.48 9.62 24.82
CA LEU A 312 -25.54 10.19 23.87
C LEU A 312 -24.49 11.05 24.60
N LEU A 313 -23.22 10.64 24.54
CA LEU A 313 -22.08 11.38 25.09
C LEU A 313 -21.62 12.49 24.13
N GLY A 314 -21.83 12.30 22.84
CA GLY A 314 -21.68 13.35 21.83
C GLY A 314 -21.72 12.82 20.41
N ARG A 315 -21.70 13.78 19.47
CA ARG A 315 -21.72 13.57 18.03
C ARG A 315 -20.77 14.56 17.38
N TRP A 316 -19.86 14.07 16.54
CA TRP A 316 -18.78 14.87 15.96
C TRP A 316 -18.62 14.62 14.47
N CYS A 317 -18.14 15.64 13.78
CA CYS A 317 -17.86 15.66 12.36
C CYS A 317 -16.76 16.70 12.07
N GLY A 318 -16.31 16.83 10.82
CA GLY A 318 -15.23 17.75 10.46
C GLY A 318 -13.88 17.42 11.14
N ARG A 319 -13.07 18.46 11.41
CA ARG A 319 -11.75 18.38 12.05
C ARG A 319 -11.76 18.89 13.49
N GLU A 320 -12.80 18.56 14.24
CA GLU A 320 -12.94 19.06 15.60
C GLU A 320 -11.84 18.52 16.51
N SER A 321 -11.21 19.39 17.31
CA SER A 321 -10.27 18.99 18.35
C SER A 321 -11.06 18.56 19.59
N LEU A 322 -10.96 17.29 19.95
CA LEU A 322 -11.86 16.68 20.92
C LEU A 322 -11.16 16.36 22.24
N ALA A 323 -11.78 16.81 23.33
CA ALA A 323 -11.37 16.40 24.67
C ALA A 323 -11.67 14.90 24.89
N PRO A 324 -10.88 14.19 25.71
CA PRO A 324 -11.16 12.79 26.04
C PRO A 324 -12.53 12.60 26.67
N ILE A 325 -13.23 11.54 26.30
CA ILE A 325 -14.62 11.29 26.71
C ILE A 325 -14.67 10.19 27.75
N PRO A 326 -15.12 10.47 28.98
CA PRO A 326 -15.37 9.45 29.98
C PRO A 326 -16.78 8.87 29.87
N SER A 327 -16.90 7.54 29.94
CA SER A 327 -18.16 6.85 30.16
C SER A 327 -18.54 6.86 31.64
N ARG A 328 -19.84 6.69 31.95
CA ARG A 328 -20.31 6.39 33.32
C ARG A 328 -20.53 4.89 33.50
N SER A 329 -20.74 4.16 32.40
CA SER A 329 -20.89 2.71 32.33
C SER A 329 -19.55 1.99 32.13
N ASN A 330 -19.53 0.68 32.40
CA ASN A 330 -18.45 -0.23 31.99
C ASN A 330 -18.51 -0.61 30.50
N GLN A 331 -19.51 -0.08 29.78
CA GLN A 331 -19.66 -0.24 28.34
C GLN A 331 -19.71 1.12 27.65
N LEU A 332 -19.18 1.19 26.44
CA LEU A 332 -19.28 2.36 25.58
C LEU A 332 -19.44 1.91 24.13
N LEU A 333 -20.34 2.54 23.39
CA LEU A 333 -20.59 2.27 21.98
C LEU A 333 -20.20 3.50 21.15
N LEU A 334 -19.33 3.28 20.15
CA LEU A 334 -19.04 4.26 19.11
C LEU A 334 -19.74 3.84 17.82
N VAL A 335 -20.39 4.78 17.14
CA VAL A 335 -21.11 4.53 15.88
C VAL A 335 -20.70 5.55 14.82
N LEU A 336 -20.10 5.09 13.73
CA LEU A 336 -19.83 5.91 12.55
C LEU A 336 -21.00 5.76 11.57
N HIS A 337 -21.57 6.88 11.18
CA HIS A 337 -22.54 6.99 10.10
C HIS A 337 -21.91 7.78 8.95
N THR A 338 -21.99 7.25 7.73
CA THR A 338 -21.59 7.97 6.53
C THR A 338 -22.70 8.00 5.49
N ASP A 339 -22.83 9.12 4.77
CA ASP A 339 -23.85 9.32 3.76
C ASP A 339 -23.37 8.85 2.37
N ARG A 340 -24.06 9.24 1.29
CA ARG A 340 -23.72 8.78 -0.07
C ARG A 340 -22.49 9.45 -0.67
N ASN A 341 -22.03 10.57 -0.11
CA ASN A 341 -21.09 11.49 -0.71
C ASN A 341 -19.97 11.87 0.27
N THR A 342 -18.95 12.55 -0.25
CA THR A 342 -17.93 13.28 0.54
C THR A 342 -17.23 12.54 1.68
N ALA A 343 -16.54 11.44 1.38
CA ALA A 343 -15.62 10.86 2.34
C ALA A 343 -14.37 11.73 2.62
N LYS A 344 -13.82 11.56 3.82
CA LYS A 344 -12.53 12.13 4.28
C LYS A 344 -11.65 11.03 4.88
N ARG A 345 -10.44 11.37 5.31
CA ARG A 345 -9.44 10.43 5.89
C ARG A 345 -9.93 9.64 7.12
N GLY A 346 -10.99 10.10 7.79
CA GLY A 346 -11.61 9.36 8.89
C GLY A 346 -11.01 9.69 10.24
N PHE A 347 -10.96 8.71 11.15
CA PHE A 347 -10.48 8.93 12.52
C PHE A 347 -9.60 7.79 13.04
N SER A 348 -8.81 8.10 14.05
CA SER A 348 -8.11 7.15 14.90
C SER A 348 -8.31 7.49 16.37
N ILE A 349 -8.65 6.47 17.15
CA ILE A 349 -9.08 6.58 18.54
C ILE A 349 -8.33 5.56 19.39
N ALA A 350 -7.95 5.96 20.60
CA ALA A 350 -7.50 5.06 21.65
C ALA A 350 -8.50 5.08 22.82
N TYR A 351 -8.56 3.98 23.57
CA TYR A 351 -9.35 3.94 24.81
C TYR A 351 -8.59 3.22 25.92
N VAL A 352 -8.94 3.56 27.16
CA VAL A 352 -8.46 2.87 28.38
C VAL A 352 -9.60 2.65 29.35
N GLY A 353 -9.49 1.59 30.14
CA GLY A 353 -10.33 1.26 31.27
C GLY A 353 -9.69 1.74 32.57
N GLY A 354 -10.31 2.72 33.23
CA GLY A 354 -9.96 3.12 34.59
C GLY A 354 -10.91 2.51 35.61
N LYS A 355 -10.46 2.27 36.84
CA LYS A 355 -11.35 1.84 37.95
C LYS A 355 -12.08 3.02 38.57
#